data_AF-A0AAD5BVJ5-F1
#
_entry.id   AF-A0AAD5BVJ5-F1
#
_cell.length_a   1.000
_cell.length_b   1.000
_cell.length_c   1.000
_cell.angle_alpha   90.00
_cell.angle_beta   90.00
_cell.angle_gamma   90.00
#
_symmetry.space_group_name_H-M   'P 1'
#
loop_
_entity.id
_entity.type
_entity.pdbx_description
1 polymer ?
#
loop_
_entity_poly.entity_id
_entity_poly.type
_entity_poly.pdbx_seq_one_letter_code
_entity_poly.pdbx_strand_id
1 'polypeptide(L)'
;MDVNDRCGMRWRKRVQFEERKQANQKRVLSDSESVRWLNHAIERIWPICMEDVVSQRILLPIVPWFLHKYKPWTVKEAVLQNLYLGRSPPMFTEMRVCRQSTGDDHLVLELGMNFRTADDMNAILAVKLTKRLGFGMWTKLHLTGMHFEGK
;
A
#
# COMPACT_ATOMS: atom_id res chain seq x y z
N MET A 1 14.71 42.33 -43.54
CA MET A 1 14.01 41.57 -42.47
C MET A 1 14.39 42.20 -41.16
N ASP A 2 13.42 42.88 -40.56
CA ASP A 2 13.60 43.81 -39.45
C ASP A 2 14.05 43.10 -38.16
N VAL A 3 14.90 43.75 -37.36
CA VAL A 3 15.40 43.20 -36.09
C VAL A 3 14.24 42.90 -35.13
N ASN A 4 13.15 43.66 -35.26
CA ASN A 4 11.92 43.49 -34.51
C ASN A 4 11.22 42.14 -34.78
N ASP A 5 11.23 41.66 -36.02
CA ASP A 5 10.62 40.37 -36.39
C ASP A 5 11.38 39.17 -35.81
N ARG A 6 12.71 39.27 -35.71
CA ARG A 6 13.54 38.24 -35.05
C ARG A 6 13.26 38.16 -33.55
N CYS A 7 13.09 39.30 -32.89
CA CYS A 7 12.73 39.34 -31.47
C CYS A 7 11.35 38.72 -31.24
N GLY A 8 10.34 39.09 -32.03
CA GLY A 8 8.98 38.53 -31.92
C GLY A 8 8.92 37.01 -32.15
N MET A 9 9.74 36.47 -33.06
CA MET A 9 9.85 35.01 -33.25
C MET A 9 10.53 34.30 -32.08
N ARG A 10 11.56 34.91 -31.48
CA ARG A 10 12.26 34.34 -30.31
C ARG A 10 11.36 34.30 -29.07
N TRP A 11 10.57 35.35 -28.86
CA TRP A 11 9.58 35.41 -27.78
C TRP A 11 8.48 34.35 -27.94
N ARG A 12 7.90 34.21 -29.14
CA ARG A 12 6.88 33.18 -29.42
C ARG A 12 7.39 31.76 -29.18
N LYS A 13 8.64 31.46 -29.56
CA LYS A 13 9.24 30.15 -29.30
C LYS A 13 9.43 29.89 -27.80
N ARG A 14 9.78 30.91 -27.00
CA ARG A 14 9.95 30.78 -25.55
C ARG A 14 8.59 30.52 -24.86
N VAL A 15 7.55 31.26 -25.23
CA VAL A 15 6.19 31.06 -24.71
C VAL A 15 5.67 29.66 -25.04
N GLN A 16 5.78 29.22 -26.30
CA GLN A 16 5.36 27.88 -26.71
C GLN A 16 6.17 26.76 -26.01
N PHE A 17 7.45 27.00 -25.74
CA PHE A 17 8.28 26.05 -24.99
C PHE A 17 7.85 25.96 -23.53
N GLU A 18 7.57 27.09 -22.88
CA GLU A 18 7.06 27.12 -21.50
C GLU A 18 5.67 26.51 -21.39
N GLU A 19 4.77 26.78 -22.34
CA GLU A 19 3.45 26.16 -22.41
C GLU A 19 3.54 24.64 -22.60
N ARG A 20 4.41 24.16 -23.50
CA ARG A 20 4.66 22.71 -23.67
C ARG A 20 5.29 22.09 -22.43
N LYS A 21 6.21 22.80 -21.77
CA LYS A 21 6.82 22.33 -20.51
C LYS A 21 5.77 22.23 -19.41
N GLN A 22 4.91 23.25 -19.25
CA GLN A 22 3.81 23.24 -18.29
C GLN A 22 2.76 22.18 -18.64
N ALA A 23 2.41 22.00 -19.91
CA ALA A 23 1.47 20.98 -20.36
C ALA A 23 2.01 19.56 -20.15
N ASN A 24 3.28 19.30 -20.46
CA ASN A 24 3.93 18.03 -20.14
C ASN A 24 4.04 17.82 -18.64
N GLN A 25 4.36 18.85 -17.86
CA GLN A 25 4.40 18.77 -16.40
C GLN A 25 3.01 18.52 -15.80
N LYS A 26 1.93 19.01 -16.43
CA LYS A 26 0.53 18.71 -16.11
C LYS A 26 0.06 17.33 -16.57
N ARG A 27 0.57 16.80 -17.69
CA ARG A 27 0.34 15.41 -18.11
C ARG A 27 0.99 14.41 -17.15
N VAL A 28 2.24 14.67 -16.75
CA VAL A 28 2.95 13.90 -15.70
C VAL A 28 2.25 13.97 -14.33
N LEU A 29 1.43 15.01 -14.08
CA LEU A 29 0.58 15.10 -12.87
C LEU A 29 -0.70 14.26 -12.95
N SER A 30 -1.15 13.90 -14.16
CA SER A 30 -2.41 13.20 -14.41
C SER A 30 -2.21 11.69 -14.59
N ASP A 31 -1.07 11.28 -15.13
CA ASP A 31 -0.78 9.88 -15.43
C ASP A 31 -0.31 9.18 -14.15
N SER A 32 -1.20 8.41 -13.51
CA SER A 32 -0.77 7.30 -12.65
C SER A 32 0.16 6.42 -13.47
N GLU A 33 1.39 6.28 -13.04
CA GLU A 33 2.31 5.36 -13.74
C GLU A 33 1.89 3.93 -13.45
N SER A 34 1.82 3.10 -14.49
CA SER A 34 1.58 1.67 -14.30
C SER A 34 2.81 1.06 -13.63
N VAL A 35 2.67 0.60 -12.39
CA VAL A 35 3.78 0.08 -11.57
C VAL A 35 4.17 -1.36 -11.94
N ARG A 36 4.18 -1.67 -13.24
CA ARG A 36 4.38 -3.04 -13.76
C ARG A 36 5.72 -3.65 -13.35
N TRP A 37 6.78 -2.84 -13.32
CA TRP A 37 8.10 -3.30 -12.90
C TRP A 37 8.11 -3.72 -11.43
N LEU A 38 7.40 -2.98 -10.57
CA LEU A 38 7.29 -3.28 -9.14
C LEU A 38 6.51 -4.57 -8.94
N ASN A 39 5.36 -4.70 -9.62
CA ASN A 39 4.57 -5.93 -9.59
C ASN A 39 5.41 -7.12 -10.04
N HIS A 40 6.19 -6.98 -11.12
CA HIS A 40 7.04 -8.07 -11.58
C HIS A 40 8.18 -8.41 -10.62
N ALA A 41 8.79 -7.41 -9.99
CA ALA A 41 9.82 -7.63 -8.98
C ALA A 41 9.27 -8.35 -7.75
N ILE A 42 8.10 -7.91 -7.25
CA ILE A 42 7.44 -8.52 -6.10
C ILE A 42 7.00 -9.94 -6.42
N GLU A 43 6.43 -10.19 -7.60
CA GLU A 43 6.06 -11.54 -8.04
C GLU A 43 7.23 -12.53 -8.00
N ARG A 44 8.43 -12.08 -8.38
CA ARG A 44 9.63 -12.93 -8.32
C ARG A 44 10.15 -13.15 -6.91
N ILE A 45 10.13 -12.11 -6.07
CA ILE A 45 10.73 -12.15 -4.72
C ILE A 45 9.77 -12.72 -3.68
N TRP A 46 8.46 -12.63 -3.92
CA TRP A 46 7.41 -13.09 -3.01
C TRP A 46 7.56 -14.55 -2.56
N PRO A 47 7.63 -15.54 -3.47
CA PRO A 47 7.82 -16.93 -3.06
C PRO A 47 9.22 -17.22 -2.51
N ILE A 48 10.20 -16.34 -2.73
CA ILE A 48 11.58 -16.53 -2.26
C ILE A 48 11.68 -16.13 -0.78
N CYS A 49 11.18 -14.95 -0.42
CA CYS A 49 11.29 -14.45 0.95
C CYS A 49 10.29 -13.36 1.34
N MET A 50 9.64 -12.67 0.39
CA MET A 50 8.88 -11.47 0.76
C MET A 50 7.66 -11.80 1.61
N GLU A 51 7.01 -12.95 1.36
CA GLU A 51 5.89 -13.43 2.18
C GLU A 51 6.32 -13.60 3.65
N ASP A 52 7.41 -14.33 3.89
CA ASP A 52 7.96 -14.57 5.23
C ASP A 52 8.41 -13.29 5.92
N VAL A 53 9.04 -12.37 5.18
CA VAL A 53 9.43 -11.06 5.72
C VAL A 53 8.20 -10.27 6.16
N VAL A 54 7.16 -10.19 5.33
CA VAL A 54 5.96 -9.42 5.68
C VAL A 54 5.20 -10.08 6.83
N SER A 55 5.01 -11.40 6.79
CA SER A 55 4.29 -12.12 7.84
C SER A 55 5.05 -12.09 9.18
N GLN A 56 6.33 -12.48 9.18
CA GLN A 56 7.12 -12.68 10.40
C GLN A 56 7.79 -11.40 10.93
N ARG A 57 8.31 -10.55 10.05
CA ARG A 57 9.11 -9.38 10.48
C ARG A 57 8.30 -8.11 10.60
N ILE A 58 7.23 -7.99 9.83
CA ILE A 58 6.40 -6.77 9.82
C ILE A 58 5.13 -6.99 10.63
N LEU A 59 4.32 -8.00 10.29
CA LEU A 59 3.00 -8.16 10.89
C LEU A 59 3.04 -8.78 12.29
N LEU A 60 3.82 -9.85 12.50
CA LEU A 60 3.89 -10.50 13.82
C LEU A 60 4.30 -9.56 14.97
N PRO A 61 5.22 -8.60 14.82
CA PRO A 61 5.51 -7.64 15.89
C PRO A 61 4.39 -6.63 16.15
N ILE A 62 3.63 -6.26 15.12
CA ILE A 62 2.57 -5.23 15.20
C ILE A 62 1.28 -5.82 15.80
N VAL A 63 0.94 -7.06 15.43
CA VAL A 63 -0.33 -7.69 15.80
C VAL A 63 -0.56 -7.78 17.31
N PRO A 64 0.40 -8.17 18.17
CA PRO A 64 0.21 -8.22 19.62
C PRO A 64 -0.19 -6.85 20.20
N TRP A 65 0.45 -5.78 19.75
CA TRP A 65 0.09 -4.42 20.16
C TRP A 65 -1.33 -4.05 19.69
N PHE A 66 -1.67 -4.38 18.44
CA PHE A 66 -2.99 -4.10 17.87
C PHE A 66 -4.10 -4.84 18.62
N LEU A 67 -3.92 -6.13 18.89
CA LEU A 67 -4.87 -6.95 19.63
C LEU A 67 -5.03 -6.46 21.08
N HIS A 68 -3.95 -6.01 21.72
CA HIS A 68 -4.06 -5.45 23.07
C HIS A 68 -4.87 -4.15 23.08
N LYS A 69 -4.66 -3.28 22.08
CA LYS A 69 -5.29 -1.96 21.99
C LYS A 69 -6.78 -2.02 21.59
N TYR A 70 -7.14 -2.91 20.66
CA TYR A 70 -8.46 -2.92 20.03
C TYR A 70 -9.34 -4.13 20.37
N LYS A 71 -8.92 -5.01 21.30
CA LYS A 71 -9.78 -6.13 21.71
C LYS A 71 -11.10 -5.65 22.32
N PRO A 72 -12.24 -6.28 21.96
CA PRO A 72 -13.52 -5.98 22.60
C PRO A 72 -13.49 -6.46 24.06
N TRP A 73 -14.35 -5.88 24.89
CA TRP A 73 -14.48 -6.24 26.31
C TRP A 73 -14.81 -7.72 26.56
N THR A 74 -15.33 -8.43 25.55
CA THR A 74 -15.66 -9.85 25.59
C THR A 74 -14.41 -10.75 25.55
N VAL A 75 -13.28 -10.21 25.08
CA VAL A 75 -12.00 -10.90 24.91
C VAL A 75 -11.04 -10.52 26.03
N LYS A 76 -10.63 -11.51 26.82
CA LYS A 76 -9.63 -11.33 27.86
C LYS A 76 -8.23 -11.24 27.26
N GLU A 77 -7.91 -12.12 26.32
CA GLU A 77 -6.58 -12.27 25.74
C GLU A 77 -6.70 -12.76 24.29
N ALA A 78 -5.79 -12.32 23.42
CA ALA A 78 -5.75 -12.74 22.02
C ALA A 78 -4.29 -12.87 21.57
N VAL A 79 -3.96 -14.00 20.95
CA VAL A 79 -2.61 -14.35 20.51
C VAL A 79 -2.66 -14.87 19.08
N LEU A 80 -1.87 -14.28 18.18
CA LEU A 80 -1.71 -14.77 16.82
C LEU A 80 -0.77 -15.97 16.83
N GLN A 81 -1.28 -17.15 16.45
CA GLN A 81 -0.52 -18.40 16.44
C GLN A 81 0.19 -18.63 15.11
N ASN A 82 -0.50 -18.34 14.02
CA ASN A 82 0.02 -18.53 12.67
C ASN A 82 -0.48 -17.40 11.78
N LEU A 83 0.38 -16.93 10.89
CA LEU A 83 0.04 -15.96 9.86
C LEU A 83 0.80 -16.33 8.59
N TYR A 84 0.04 -16.67 7.58
CA TYR A 84 0.52 -16.98 6.24
C TYR A 84 -0.28 -16.15 5.25
N LEU A 85 0.43 -15.35 4.46
CA LEU A 85 -0.13 -14.37 3.52
C LEU A 85 -0.33 -14.94 2.11
N GLY A 86 -0.22 -16.26 1.93
CA GLY A 86 -0.45 -16.92 0.65
C GLY A 86 0.68 -16.77 -0.36
N ARG A 87 0.56 -17.48 -1.49
CA ARG A 87 1.58 -17.50 -2.56
C ARG A 87 1.45 -16.35 -3.54
N SER A 88 0.28 -15.74 -3.62
CA SER A 88 0.00 -14.64 -4.55
C SER A 88 0.43 -13.32 -3.91
N PRO A 89 1.30 -12.53 -4.54
CA PRO A 89 1.69 -11.21 -4.03
C PRO A 89 0.57 -10.17 -4.17
N PRO A 90 0.66 -9.05 -3.45
CA PRO A 90 -0.18 -7.88 -3.72
C PRO A 90 0.15 -7.25 -5.07
N MET A 91 -0.89 -6.75 -5.73
CA MET A 91 -0.83 -6.04 -7.00
C MET A 91 -0.97 -4.53 -6.77
N PHE A 92 0.01 -3.76 -7.22
CA PHE A 92 -0.02 -2.32 -7.19
C PHE A 92 -0.59 -1.78 -8.51
N THR A 93 -1.62 -0.94 -8.42
CA THR A 93 -2.42 -0.51 -9.58
C THR A 93 -2.03 0.88 -10.06
N GLU A 94 -1.94 1.84 -9.14
CA GLU A 94 -1.61 3.24 -9.43
C GLU A 94 -0.55 3.73 -8.46
N MET A 95 0.44 4.49 -8.93
CA MET A 95 1.38 5.22 -8.09
C MET A 95 1.42 6.67 -8.54
N ARG A 96 1.24 7.61 -7.60
CA ARG A 96 1.22 9.06 -7.87
C ARG A 96 2.00 9.80 -6.79
N VAL A 97 2.74 10.83 -7.20
CA VAL A 97 3.39 11.74 -6.24
C VAL A 97 2.43 12.87 -5.88
N CYS A 98 2.09 12.97 -4.59
CA CYS A 98 1.29 14.05 -4.05
C CYS A 98 2.15 15.31 -3.90
N ARG A 99 1.93 16.31 -4.75
CA ARG A 99 2.69 17.57 -4.74
C ARG A 99 2.19 18.60 -3.70
N GLN A 100 1.04 18.37 -3.10
CA GLN A 100 0.48 19.22 -2.03
C GLN A 100 0.79 18.60 -0.66
N SER A 101 2.05 18.50 -0.28
CA SER A 101 2.41 18.25 1.11
C SER A 101 2.36 19.58 1.86
N THR A 102 1.55 19.67 2.90
CA THR A 102 1.43 20.85 3.78
C THR A 102 2.64 21.01 4.73
N GLY A 103 3.81 20.46 4.37
CA GLY A 103 5.02 20.44 5.20
C GLY A 103 6.28 20.33 4.36
N ASP A 104 7.31 21.08 4.76
CA ASP A 104 8.34 21.62 3.87
C ASP A 104 9.38 20.62 3.30
N ASP A 105 9.33 19.30 3.60
CA ASP A 105 10.41 18.39 3.17
C ASP A 105 10.01 16.92 2.92
N HIS A 106 8.74 16.61 2.65
CA HIS A 106 8.30 15.21 2.48
C HIS A 106 7.70 14.92 1.11
N LEU A 107 8.35 14.02 0.37
CA LEU A 107 7.76 13.38 -0.81
C LEU A 107 6.65 12.44 -0.35
N VAL A 108 5.40 12.78 -0.68
CA VAL A 108 4.24 11.94 -0.40
C VAL A 108 3.90 11.14 -1.65
N LEU A 109 3.78 9.82 -1.52
CA LEU A 109 3.40 8.91 -2.57
C LEU A 109 2.05 8.29 -2.23
N GLU A 110 1.09 8.41 -3.15
CA GLU A 110 -0.18 7.69 -3.14
C GLU A 110 -0.01 6.40 -3.96
N LEU A 111 -0.47 5.27 -3.42
CA LEU A 111 -0.25 3.96 -4.01
C LEU A 111 -1.50 3.09 -3.88
N GLY A 112 -2.17 2.87 -5.02
CA GLY A 112 -3.25 1.89 -5.13
C GLY A 112 -2.70 0.47 -4.96
N MET A 113 -3.24 -0.25 -3.99
CA MET A 113 -2.86 -1.64 -3.68
C MET A 113 -4.10 -2.52 -3.65
N ASN A 114 -4.01 -3.66 -4.33
CA ASN A 114 -4.99 -4.72 -4.29
C ASN A 114 -4.29 -6.02 -3.88
N PHE A 115 -4.70 -6.57 -2.75
CA PHE A 115 -4.26 -7.87 -2.29
C PHE A 115 -5.42 -8.85 -2.39
N ARG A 116 -5.44 -9.58 -3.51
CA ARG A 116 -6.27 -10.78 -3.71
C ARG A 116 -5.40 -11.98 -3.43
N THR A 117 -5.32 -12.34 -2.16
CA THR A 117 -4.70 -13.61 -1.82
C THR A 117 -5.64 -14.74 -2.25
N ALA A 118 -5.10 -15.81 -2.81
CA ALA A 118 -5.87 -17.00 -3.14
C ALA A 118 -6.45 -17.65 -1.88
N ASP A 119 -7.19 -18.75 -2.03
CA ASP A 119 -7.78 -19.52 -0.91
C ASP A 119 -6.72 -20.10 0.07
N ASP A 120 -5.43 -19.88 -0.18
CA ASP A 120 -4.31 -20.37 0.62
C ASP A 120 -3.91 -19.43 1.76
N MET A 121 -4.42 -18.19 1.82
CA MET A 121 -4.14 -17.31 2.96
C MET A 121 -4.75 -17.86 4.25
N ASN A 122 -3.97 -17.87 5.32
CA ASN A 122 -4.39 -18.43 6.59
C ASN A 122 -3.79 -17.67 7.77
N ALA A 123 -4.65 -17.16 8.65
CA ALA A 123 -4.24 -16.69 9.97
C ALA A 123 -5.04 -17.39 11.07
N ILE A 124 -4.37 -17.81 12.13
CA ILE A 124 -4.98 -18.49 13.27
C ILE A 124 -4.77 -17.62 14.50
N LEU A 125 -5.88 -17.15 15.07
CA LEU A 125 -5.90 -16.37 16.31
C LEU A 125 -6.47 -17.24 17.44
N ALA A 126 -5.70 -17.41 18.51
CA ALA A 126 -6.20 -17.98 19.75
C ALA A 126 -6.75 -16.86 20.64
N VAL A 127 -8.02 -16.97 21.02
CA VAL A 127 -8.75 -15.95 21.77
C VAL A 127 -9.26 -16.56 23.06
N LYS A 128 -8.99 -15.91 24.18
CA LYS A 128 -9.53 -16.26 25.49
C LYS A 128 -10.72 -15.37 25.80
N LEU A 129 -11.89 -15.98 25.99
CA LEU A 129 -13.11 -15.24 26.35
C LEU A 129 -13.10 -14.83 27.83
N THR A 130 -13.81 -13.75 28.15
CA THR A 130 -14.02 -13.37 29.55
C THR A 130 -14.90 -14.39 30.26
N LYS A 131 -14.71 -14.56 31.58
CA LYS A 131 -15.46 -15.53 32.40
C LYS A 131 -16.98 -15.33 32.32
N ARG A 132 -17.43 -14.08 32.15
CA ARG A 132 -18.85 -13.71 32.09
C ARG A 132 -19.57 -14.23 30.84
N LEU A 133 -18.86 -14.41 29.73
CA LEU A 133 -19.44 -14.79 28.44
C LEU A 133 -19.04 -16.18 27.95
N GLY A 134 -17.89 -16.70 28.39
CA GLY A 134 -17.38 -17.97 27.89
C GLY A 134 -16.58 -18.76 28.91
N PHE A 135 -16.82 -18.55 30.21
CA PHE A 135 -16.16 -19.31 31.31
C PHE A 135 -14.63 -19.30 31.28
N GLY A 136 -13.99 -18.36 30.57
CA GLY A 136 -12.54 -18.33 30.40
C GLY A 136 -11.99 -19.27 29.32
N MET A 137 -12.85 -19.83 28.47
CA MET A 137 -12.51 -20.77 27.41
C MET A 137 -11.61 -20.13 26.36
N TRP A 138 -10.70 -20.94 25.83
CA TRP A 138 -9.91 -20.61 24.65
C TRP A 138 -10.63 -21.09 23.40
N THR A 139 -10.72 -20.23 22.41
CA THR A 139 -11.24 -20.53 21.08
C THR A 139 -10.20 -20.20 20.01
N LYS A 140 -10.20 -20.94 18.91
CA LYS A 140 -9.36 -20.67 17.74
C LYS A 140 -10.22 -20.06 16.65
N LEU A 141 -9.85 -18.87 16.21
CA LEU A 141 -10.45 -18.19 15.07
C LEU A 141 -9.54 -18.38 13.87
N HIS A 142 -10.08 -19.02 12.84
CA HIS A 142 -9.42 -19.19 11.54
C HIS A 142 -9.87 -18.07 10.60
N LEU A 143 -8.93 -17.27 10.13
CA LEU A 143 -9.14 -16.21 9.16
C LEU A 143 -8.60 -16.72 7.83
N THR A 144 -9.50 -16.92 6.87
CA THR A 144 -9.17 -17.42 5.52
C THR A 144 -9.89 -16.57 4.48
N GLY A 145 -9.41 -16.59 3.23
CA GLY A 145 -10.05 -15.89 2.11
C GLY A 145 -10.16 -14.37 2.28
N MET A 146 -9.21 -13.73 2.97
CA MET A 146 -9.27 -12.27 3.16
C MET A 146 -8.84 -11.55 1.88
N HIS A 147 -9.49 -10.42 1.61
CA HIS A 147 -9.24 -9.57 0.47
C HIS A 147 -9.01 -8.14 0.96
N PHE A 148 -7.93 -7.51 0.52
CA PHE A 148 -7.60 -6.13 0.87
C PHE A 148 -7.55 -5.27 -0.38
N GLU A 149 -8.19 -4.11 -0.33
CA GLU A 149 -8.15 -3.09 -1.38
C GLU A 149 -7.99 -1.72 -0.72
N GLY A 150 -7.06 -0.91 -1.22
CA GLY A 150 -6.74 0.40 -0.65
C GLY A 150 -6.02 1.33 -1.63
N LYS A 151 -5.98 2.62 -1.30
CA LYS A 151 -5.26 3.69 -2.02
C LYS A 151 -4.34 4.44 -1.06
#